data_AF-A0A7J9T818-F1
#
_entry.id   AF-A0A7J9T818-F1
#
_cell.length_a   1.000
_cell.length_b   1.000
_cell.length_c   1.000
_cell.angle_alpha   90.00
_cell.angle_beta   90.00
_cell.angle_gamma   90.00
#
_symmetry.space_group_name_H-M   'P 1'
#
loop_
_entity.id
_entity.type
_entity.pdbx_description
1 polymer ?
#
loop_
_entity_poly.entity_id
_entity_poly.type
_entity_poly.pdbx_seq_one_letter_code
_entity_poly.pdbx_strand_id
1 'polypeptide(L)'
;MKWIIYVLIIAFVICSNQNAFAEPIENDFGIVNAWYNGQEATVKNIQLKVGEPAEITVSVNSKIDCNVYIKLINPLVTVPYDILSGPSDLDKSIDNRGVKSGWTTNYTWIIAPNGEWTNGNAPINIFVEFSDRGDDRHVKFTIANPHILDEHYSGPAHTRTADPSSTDQPPSQGSPGFGVVGALLGIALVVMACRN
;
A
#
# COMPACT_ATOMS: atom_id res chain seq x y z
N MET A 1 26.57 -6.33 -39.27
CA MET A 1 25.11 -5.99 -39.29
C MET A 1 24.31 -6.75 -38.24
N LYS A 2 24.34 -8.10 -38.19
CA LYS A 2 23.52 -8.87 -37.22
C LYS A 2 23.79 -8.53 -35.74
N TRP A 3 25.04 -8.27 -35.36
CA TRP A 3 25.41 -7.93 -33.98
C TRP A 3 24.86 -6.56 -33.52
N ILE A 4 24.71 -5.60 -34.44
CA ILE A 4 24.11 -4.28 -34.15
C ILE A 4 22.61 -4.45 -33.85
N ILE A 5 21.93 -5.34 -34.56
CA ILE A 5 20.51 -5.66 -34.32
C ILE A 5 20.33 -6.29 -32.93
N TYR A 6 21.22 -7.20 -32.53
CA TYR A 6 21.16 -7.80 -31.18
C TYR A 6 21.42 -6.77 -30.07
N VAL A 7 22.35 -5.84 -30.26
CA VAL A 7 22.60 -4.76 -29.29
C VAL A 7 21.38 -3.83 -29.17
N LEU A 8 20.71 -3.52 -30.28
CA LEU A 8 19.51 -2.69 -30.27
C LEU A 8 18.32 -3.39 -29.59
N ILE A 9 18.15 -4.70 -29.79
CA ILE A 9 17.08 -5.47 -29.12
C ILE A 9 17.34 -5.57 -27.61
N ILE A 10 18.60 -5.80 -27.19
CA ILE A 10 18.95 -5.86 -25.76
C ILE A 10 18.77 -4.49 -25.11
N ALA A 11 19.19 -3.40 -25.76
CA ALA A 11 18.96 -2.04 -25.26
C ALA A 11 17.46 -1.71 -25.13
N PHE A 12 16.65 -2.14 -26.11
CA PHE A 12 15.20 -1.97 -26.08
C PHE A 12 14.56 -2.74 -24.93
N VAL A 13 14.95 -4.01 -24.69
CA VAL A 13 14.45 -4.82 -23.57
C VAL A 13 14.88 -4.25 -22.21
N ILE A 14 16.10 -3.70 -22.10
CA ILE A 14 16.57 -3.05 -20.85
C ILE A 14 15.81 -1.74 -20.60
N CYS A 15 15.55 -0.93 -21.62
CA CYS A 15 14.73 0.29 -21.49
C CYS A 15 13.24 -0.01 -21.21
N SER A 16 12.74 -1.17 -21.65
CA SER A 16 11.34 -1.59 -21.42
C SER A 16 11.09 -2.12 -20.00
N ASN A 17 12.16 -2.49 -19.28
CA ASN A 17 12.11 -2.99 -17.90
C ASN A 17 12.42 -1.90 -16.87
N GLN A 18 12.17 -0.63 -17.21
CA GLN A 18 12.03 0.39 -16.19
C GLN A 18 10.70 0.13 -15.48
N ASN A 19 10.74 -0.71 -14.45
CA ASN A 19 9.74 -0.61 -13.38
C ASN A 19 9.72 0.86 -12.99
N ALA A 20 8.62 1.55 -13.30
CA ALA A 20 8.42 2.91 -12.84
C ALA A 20 8.49 2.83 -11.31
N PHE A 21 9.64 3.22 -10.77
CA PHE A 21 9.74 3.48 -9.36
C PHE A 21 8.93 4.74 -9.11
N ALA A 22 8.14 4.72 -8.04
CA ALA A 22 7.47 5.91 -7.53
C ALA A 22 8.37 7.11 -7.58
N GLU A 23 7.82 8.21 -8.06
CA GLU A 23 8.26 9.48 -7.54
C GLU A 23 7.69 9.59 -6.12
N PRO A 24 8.52 9.39 -5.07
CA PRO A 24 8.07 9.58 -3.71
C PRO A 24 7.45 10.96 -3.56
N ILE A 25 6.34 11.06 -2.82
CA ILE A 25 5.84 12.36 -2.44
C ILE A 25 6.61 12.80 -1.21
N GLU A 26 7.41 13.83 -1.37
CA GLU A 26 8.33 14.30 -0.35
C GLU A 26 8.17 15.79 -0.06
N ASN A 27 8.64 16.18 1.12
CA ASN A 27 8.90 17.56 1.49
C ASN A 27 10.26 17.63 2.21
N ASP A 28 10.58 18.79 2.79
CA ASP A 28 11.85 18.99 3.49
C ASP A 28 12.00 18.11 4.75
N PHE A 29 10.89 17.61 5.32
CA PHE A 29 10.87 16.86 6.58
C PHE A 29 10.79 15.35 6.38
N GLY A 30 10.27 14.87 5.25
CA GLY A 30 10.10 13.43 5.04
C GLY A 30 9.64 13.03 3.65
N ILE A 31 9.53 11.72 3.48
CA ILE A 31 9.12 11.01 2.26
C ILE A 31 7.95 10.09 2.59
N VAL A 32 6.95 10.06 1.72
CA VAL A 32 5.80 9.16 1.82
C VAL A 32 5.62 8.41 0.51
N ASN A 33 5.56 7.09 0.59
CA ASN A 33 5.21 6.20 -0.51
C ASN A 33 3.96 5.41 -0.14
N ALA A 34 3.10 5.10 -1.11
CA ALA A 34 1.89 4.33 -0.86
C ALA A 34 1.54 3.40 -2.01
N TRP A 35 0.86 2.31 -1.67
CA TRP A 35 0.43 1.26 -2.59
C TRP A 35 -1.00 0.81 -2.29
N TYR A 36 -1.73 0.47 -3.36
CA TYR A 36 -3.02 -0.19 -3.35
C TYR A 36 -2.86 -1.58 -3.98
N ASN A 37 -3.09 -2.65 -3.22
CA ASN A 37 -2.88 -4.04 -3.66
C ASN A 37 -1.51 -4.27 -4.32
N GLY A 38 -0.46 -3.71 -3.72
CA GLY A 38 0.92 -3.75 -4.25
C GLY A 38 1.19 -2.88 -5.48
N GLN A 39 0.18 -2.23 -6.07
CA GLN A 39 0.35 -1.24 -7.12
C GLN A 39 0.57 0.13 -6.50
N GLU A 40 1.52 0.86 -7.05
CA GLU A 40 1.93 2.15 -6.52
C GLU A 40 0.90 3.25 -6.79
N ALA A 41 0.73 4.15 -5.81
CA ALA A 41 -0.18 5.27 -5.91
C ALA A 41 0.26 6.31 -6.98
N THR A 42 -0.66 7.04 -7.63
CA THR A 42 -2.12 6.97 -7.53
C THR A 42 -2.72 5.96 -8.51
N VAL A 43 -3.39 4.93 -8.00
CA VAL A 43 -4.03 3.90 -8.83
C VAL A 43 -5.40 4.35 -9.33
N LYS A 44 -5.65 4.19 -10.63
CA LYS A 44 -6.88 4.63 -11.33
C LYS A 44 -7.66 3.43 -11.90
N ASN A 45 -8.91 3.67 -12.28
CA ASN A 45 -9.78 2.70 -12.95
C ASN A 45 -10.03 1.41 -12.14
N ILE A 46 -10.05 1.52 -10.82
CA ILE A 46 -10.37 0.42 -9.92
C ILE A 46 -11.89 0.31 -9.82
N GLN A 47 -12.39 -0.93 -9.85
CA GLN A 47 -13.75 -1.25 -9.44
C GLN A 47 -13.67 -2.14 -8.22
N LEU A 48 -14.55 -1.92 -7.24
CA LEU A 48 -14.55 -2.68 -5.99
C LEU A 48 -16.00 -3.01 -5.62
N LYS A 49 -16.27 -4.27 -5.30
CA LYS A 49 -17.58 -4.72 -4.83
C LYS A 49 -17.76 -4.44 -3.34
N VAL A 50 -19.00 -4.34 -2.88
CA VAL A 50 -19.30 -4.23 -1.44
C VAL A 50 -18.75 -5.46 -0.71
N GLY A 51 -17.92 -5.24 0.32
CA GLY A 51 -17.24 -6.29 1.08
C GLY A 51 -15.98 -6.87 0.43
N GLU A 52 -15.57 -6.40 -0.76
CA GLU A 52 -14.33 -6.86 -1.39
C GLU A 52 -13.11 -6.24 -0.69
N PRO A 53 -12.19 -7.05 -0.14
CA PRO A 53 -11.04 -6.54 0.59
C PRO A 53 -10.00 -5.93 -0.36
N ALA A 54 -9.40 -4.82 0.06
CA ALA A 54 -8.27 -4.18 -0.58
C ALA A 54 -7.20 -3.85 0.46
N GLU A 55 -5.94 -4.10 0.10
CA GLU A 55 -4.77 -3.75 0.91
C GLU A 55 -4.27 -2.36 0.55
N ILE A 56 -4.01 -1.56 1.58
CA ILE A 56 -3.36 -0.26 1.51
C ILE A 56 -2.07 -0.35 2.29
N THR A 57 -0.94 -0.09 1.65
CA THR A 57 0.36 -0.02 2.32
C THR A 57 0.92 1.38 2.19
N VAL A 58 1.47 1.95 3.26
CA VAL A 58 2.10 3.27 3.30
C VAL A 58 3.45 3.17 3.98
N SER A 59 4.50 3.65 3.34
CA SER A 59 5.85 3.78 3.91
C SER A 59 6.15 5.24 4.19
N VAL A 60 6.53 5.55 5.42
CA VAL A 60 6.89 6.90 5.85
C VAL A 60 8.34 6.91 6.31
N ASN A 61 9.13 7.84 5.78
CA ASN A 61 10.50 8.10 6.19
C ASN A 61 10.64 9.56 6.67
N SER A 62 11.23 9.75 7.85
CA SER A 62 11.56 11.08 8.38
C SER A 62 13.00 11.46 8.03
N LYS A 63 13.20 12.64 7.45
CA LYS A 63 14.52 13.23 7.18
C LYS A 63 15.11 13.93 8.39
N ILE A 64 14.28 14.30 9.37
CA ILE A 64 14.67 15.05 10.56
C ILE A 64 14.17 14.38 11.85
N ASP A 65 14.63 14.86 13.01
CA ASP A 65 14.00 14.56 14.29
C ASP A 65 12.68 15.34 14.39
N CYS A 66 11.55 14.65 14.55
CA CYS A 66 10.23 15.29 14.62
C CYS A 66 9.17 14.37 15.26
N ASN A 67 7.90 14.81 15.27
CA ASN A 67 6.75 13.93 15.44
C ASN A 67 6.13 13.62 14.07
N VAL A 68 5.61 12.42 13.88
CA VAL A 68 4.94 11.99 12.65
C VAL A 68 3.54 11.50 12.96
N TYR A 69 2.55 12.16 12.37
CA TYR A 69 1.14 11.81 12.47
C TYR A 69 0.65 11.28 11.12
N ILE A 70 -0.02 10.13 11.12
CA ILE A 70 -0.53 9.51 9.90
C ILE A 70 -1.99 9.09 10.08
N LYS A 71 -2.81 9.34 9.07
CA LYS A 71 -4.19 8.85 9.00
C LYS A 71 -4.62 8.54 7.58
N LEU A 72 -5.28 7.40 7.43
CA LEU A 72 -6.08 7.10 6.24
C LEU A 72 -7.36 7.93 6.33
N ILE A 73 -7.69 8.67 5.26
CA ILE A 73 -8.84 9.57 5.23
C ILE A 73 -9.67 9.34 3.97
N ASN A 74 -10.92 9.74 4.02
CA ASN A 74 -11.78 9.82 2.84
C ASN A 74 -12.32 11.26 2.70
N PRO A 75 -12.47 11.80 1.48
CA PRO A 75 -12.96 13.17 1.29
C PRO A 75 -14.50 13.26 1.27
N LEU A 76 -15.22 12.14 1.41
CA LEU A 76 -16.68 12.10 1.35
C LEU A 76 -17.29 12.38 2.73
N VAL A 77 -18.56 12.80 2.73
CA VAL A 77 -19.36 12.91 3.96
C VAL A 77 -19.79 11.53 4.46
N THR A 78 -20.20 10.67 3.53
CA THR A 78 -20.52 9.26 3.79
C THR A 78 -19.23 8.47 3.86
N VAL A 79 -19.03 7.74 4.96
CA VAL A 79 -17.86 6.85 5.13
C VAL A 79 -18.05 5.59 4.28
N PRO A 80 -17.26 5.38 3.22
CA PRO A 80 -17.54 4.32 2.25
C PRO A 80 -16.84 2.99 2.57
N TYR A 81 -15.92 2.97 3.55
CA TYR A 81 -15.07 1.82 3.86
C TYR A 81 -15.08 1.48 5.34
N ASP A 82 -15.06 0.18 5.63
CA ASP A 82 -14.68 -0.36 6.93
C ASP A 82 -13.20 -0.76 6.93
N ILE A 83 -12.52 -0.58 8.07
CA ILE A 83 -11.21 -1.16 8.31
C ILE A 83 -11.40 -2.59 8.84
N LEU A 84 -11.04 -3.58 8.03
CA LEU A 84 -11.08 -5.00 8.41
C LEU A 84 -9.88 -5.37 9.29
N SER A 85 -8.72 -4.79 9.02
CA SER A 85 -7.49 -4.93 9.81
C SER A 85 -6.58 -3.73 9.54
N GLY A 86 -5.80 -3.33 10.53
CA GLY A 86 -4.82 -2.26 10.37
C GLY A 86 -4.49 -1.55 11.68
N PRO A 87 -3.52 -0.62 11.65
CA PRO A 87 -3.03 0.08 12.84
C PRO A 87 -4.00 1.14 13.39
N SER A 88 -5.03 1.53 12.64
CA SER A 88 -6.06 2.47 13.09
C SER A 88 -7.34 2.35 12.27
N ASP A 89 -8.46 2.80 12.84
CA ASP A 89 -9.69 3.05 12.08
C ASP A 89 -9.52 4.24 11.11
N LEU A 90 -10.42 4.35 10.13
CA LEU A 90 -10.46 5.48 9.20
C LEU A 90 -10.61 6.81 9.96
N ASP A 91 -9.90 7.85 9.50
CA ASP A 91 -9.82 9.19 10.10
C ASP A 91 -9.22 9.25 11.52
N LYS A 92 -8.78 8.12 12.09
CA LYS A 92 -7.99 8.09 13.33
C LYS A 92 -6.51 8.21 13.04
N SER A 93 -5.85 9.11 13.80
CA SER A 93 -4.41 9.34 13.73
C SER A 93 -3.63 8.24 14.44
N ILE A 94 -2.50 7.86 13.86
CA ILE A 94 -1.42 7.14 14.52
C ILE A 94 -0.33 8.16 14.81
N ASP A 95 0.06 8.25 16.08
CA ASP A 95 0.96 9.28 16.58
C ASP A 95 2.33 8.68 16.90
N ASN A 96 3.34 9.02 16.09
CA ASN A 96 4.73 8.62 16.34
C ASN A 96 5.50 9.83 16.87
N ARG A 97 5.74 9.86 18.18
CA ARG A 97 6.36 11.03 18.83
C ARG A 97 7.87 10.87 18.96
N GLY A 98 8.61 11.95 18.72
CA GLY A 98 10.05 12.01 18.91
C GLY A 98 10.84 11.03 18.02
N VAL A 99 10.37 10.77 16.80
CA VAL A 99 11.10 9.95 15.84
C VAL A 99 12.40 10.64 15.45
N LYS A 100 13.40 9.83 15.08
CA LYS A 100 14.73 10.30 14.70
C LYS A 100 14.87 10.47 13.19
N SER A 101 15.78 11.34 12.77
CA SER A 101 16.21 11.39 11.37
C SER A 101 16.60 9.99 10.87
N GLY A 102 16.10 9.62 9.69
CA GLY A 102 16.25 8.29 9.10
C GLY A 102 15.22 7.25 9.57
N TRP A 103 14.33 7.60 10.51
CA TRP A 103 13.25 6.71 10.94
C TRP A 103 12.37 6.36 9.75
N THR A 104 12.09 5.06 9.59
CA THR A 104 11.20 4.53 8.55
C THR A 104 10.21 3.58 9.18
N THR A 105 8.93 3.65 8.81
CA THR A 105 7.90 2.69 9.22
C THR A 105 6.91 2.44 8.10
N ASN A 106 6.44 1.20 8.01
CA ASN A 106 5.42 0.76 7.08
C ASN A 106 4.11 0.50 7.84
N TYR A 107 3.01 0.98 7.29
CA TYR A 107 1.65 0.79 7.78
C TYR A 107 0.84 0.05 6.73
N THR A 108 0.08 -0.95 7.15
CA THR A 108 -0.78 -1.73 6.25
C THR A 108 -2.20 -1.79 6.82
N TRP A 109 -3.16 -1.41 6.00
CA TRP A 109 -4.59 -1.59 6.26
C TRP A 109 -5.18 -2.57 5.26
N ILE A 110 -6.14 -3.37 5.71
CA ILE A 110 -7.08 -4.06 4.85
C ILE A 110 -8.44 -3.41 5.03
N ILE A 111 -9.00 -2.89 3.93
CA ILE A 111 -10.28 -2.17 3.92
C ILE A 111 -11.28 -2.89 3.03
N ALA A 112 -12.57 -2.65 3.21
CA ALA A 112 -13.59 -3.10 2.26
C ALA A 112 -14.73 -2.07 2.17
N PRO A 113 -15.39 -1.89 1.01
CA PRO A 113 -16.56 -1.04 0.92
C PRO A 113 -17.69 -1.59 1.77
N ASN A 114 -18.34 -0.73 2.55
CA ASN A 114 -19.36 -1.14 3.52
C ASN A 114 -20.80 -1.11 2.97
N GLY A 115 -20.99 -0.58 1.76
CA GLY A 115 -22.30 -0.48 1.10
C GLY A 115 -23.05 0.83 1.36
N GLU A 116 -22.51 1.74 2.19
CA GLU A 116 -23.11 3.06 2.44
C GLU A 116 -22.92 4.02 1.25
N TRP A 117 -21.94 3.74 0.40
CA TRP A 117 -21.67 4.47 -0.84
C TRP A 117 -21.40 3.50 -1.98
N THR A 118 -22.24 3.54 -3.00
CA THR A 118 -22.16 2.65 -4.16
C THR A 118 -22.49 3.39 -5.46
N ASN A 119 -22.22 2.76 -6.60
CA ASN A 119 -22.34 3.33 -7.95
C ASN A 119 -21.62 4.67 -8.13
N GLY A 120 -20.49 4.84 -7.46
CA GLY A 120 -19.75 6.09 -7.46
C GLY A 120 -18.31 5.93 -7.02
N ASN A 121 -17.51 6.97 -7.28
CA ASN A 121 -16.13 6.99 -6.85
C ASN A 121 -16.00 7.28 -5.36
N ALA A 122 -15.14 6.53 -4.68
CA ALA A 122 -14.79 6.72 -3.28
C ALA A 122 -13.27 6.83 -3.14
N PRO A 123 -12.69 8.04 -3.08
CA PRO A 123 -11.25 8.20 -2.98
C PRO A 123 -10.70 7.70 -1.63
N ILE A 124 -9.60 6.94 -1.68
CA ILE A 124 -8.82 6.55 -0.51
C ILE A 124 -7.61 7.47 -0.45
N ASN A 125 -7.57 8.35 0.54
CA ASN A 125 -6.53 9.35 0.70
C ASN A 125 -5.66 9.04 1.91
N ILE A 126 -4.44 9.55 1.89
CA ILE A 126 -3.54 9.55 3.04
C ILE A 126 -3.18 10.98 3.42
N PHE A 127 -3.06 11.22 4.70
CA PHE A 127 -2.49 12.43 5.26
C PHE A 127 -1.36 12.03 6.21
N VAL A 128 -0.19 12.58 5.98
CA VAL A 128 0.99 12.44 6.84
C VAL A 128 1.48 13.83 7.19
N GLU A 129 1.65 14.11 8.48
CA GLU A 129 2.20 15.35 8.99
C GLU A 129 3.49 15.06 9.75
N PHE A 130 4.51 15.85 9.45
CA PHE A 130 5.79 15.91 10.15
C PHE A 130 5.81 17.23 10.91
N SER A 131 5.99 17.17 12.24
CA SER A 131 5.90 18.33 13.13
C SER A 131 7.17 18.46 13.98
N ASP A 132 7.88 19.58 13.82
CA ASP A 132 9.04 19.95 14.66
C ASP A 132 8.84 21.34 15.26
N ARG A 133 8.65 21.39 16.59
CA ARG A 133 8.61 22.65 17.37
C ARG A 133 7.65 23.72 16.83
N GLY A 134 6.54 23.29 16.22
CA GLY A 134 5.51 24.18 15.65
C GLY A 134 5.72 24.56 14.19
N ASP A 135 6.75 24.04 13.52
CA ASP A 135 6.81 24.00 12.05
C ASP A 135 6.26 22.65 11.58
N ASP A 136 5.19 22.71 10.78
CA ASP A 136 4.49 21.53 10.29
C ASP A 136 4.62 21.45 8.76
N ARG A 137 4.97 20.26 8.28
CA ARG A 137 4.97 19.91 6.85
C ARG A 137 4.11 18.70 6.66
N HIS A 138 3.18 18.76 5.72
CA HIS A 138 2.30 17.63 5.45
C HIS A 138 2.35 17.20 4.00
N VAL A 139 2.09 15.91 3.81
CA VAL A 139 1.84 15.29 2.52
C VAL A 139 0.41 14.78 2.52
N LYS A 140 -0.35 15.13 1.48
CA LYS A 140 -1.72 14.65 1.29
C LYS A 140 -1.96 14.31 -0.18
N PHE A 141 -2.39 13.08 -0.44
CA PHE A 141 -2.70 12.64 -1.80
C PHE A 141 -3.66 11.45 -1.80
N THR A 142 -4.20 11.16 -2.98
CA THR A 142 -5.06 9.99 -3.23
C THR A 142 -4.21 8.77 -3.56
N ILE A 143 -4.35 7.71 -2.77
CA ILE A 143 -3.69 6.42 -3.03
C ILE A 143 -4.40 5.72 -4.19
N ALA A 144 -5.73 5.68 -4.13
CA ALA A 144 -6.58 5.03 -5.12
C ALA A 144 -7.93 5.73 -5.20
N ASN A 145 -8.58 5.67 -6.35
CA ASN A 145 -9.95 6.18 -6.54
C ASN A 145 -10.90 5.10 -7.09
N PRO A 146 -11.24 4.06 -6.28
CA PRO A 146 -12.19 3.03 -6.70
C PRO A 146 -13.57 3.58 -7.05
N HIS A 147 -14.18 3.00 -8.07
CA HIS A 147 -15.62 3.05 -8.28
C HIS A 147 -16.27 1.88 -7.54
N ILE A 148 -17.06 2.18 -6.51
CA ILE A 148 -17.73 1.15 -5.72
C ILE A 148 -18.96 0.68 -6.48
N LEU A 149 -19.06 -0.62 -6.69
CA LEU A 149 -20.20 -1.24 -7.34
C LEU A 149 -21.26 -1.62 -6.31
N ASP A 150 -22.52 -1.69 -6.73
CA ASP A 150 -23.62 -2.20 -5.89
C ASP A 150 -23.47 -3.70 -5.57
N GLU A 151 -22.77 -4.48 -6.40
CA GLU A 151 -22.70 -5.92 -6.18
C GLU A 151 -21.91 -6.27 -4.92
N HIS A 152 -22.39 -7.30 -4.21
CA HIS A 152 -21.69 -7.85 -3.06
C HIS A 152 -20.60 -8.84 -3.48
N TYR A 153 -19.45 -8.75 -2.82
CA TYR A 153 -18.36 -9.69 -2.96
C TYR A 153 -18.76 -11.06 -2.40
N SER A 154 -18.54 -12.12 -3.18
CA SER A 154 -18.88 -13.50 -2.80
C SER A 154 -17.64 -14.36 -2.49
N GLY A 155 -16.46 -13.75 -2.41
CA GLY A 155 -15.23 -14.45 -2.10
C GLY A 155 -15.06 -14.74 -0.61
N PRO A 156 -13.87 -15.25 -0.20
CA PRO A 156 -13.60 -15.61 1.18
C PRO A 156 -13.80 -14.41 2.12
N ALA A 157 -14.53 -14.62 3.21
CA ALA A 157 -14.70 -13.59 4.23
C ALA A 157 -13.35 -13.27 4.87
N HIS A 158 -13.06 -11.98 5.04
CA HIS A 158 -11.98 -11.53 5.89
C HIS A 158 -12.48 -11.42 7.32
N THR A 159 -11.94 -12.26 8.21
CA THR A 159 -12.18 -12.14 9.64
C THR A 159 -11.38 -10.97 10.19
N ARG A 160 -12.05 -10.05 10.88
CA ARG A 160 -11.41 -8.99 11.67
C ARG A 160 -10.51 -9.63 12.73
N THR A 161 -9.20 -9.42 12.66
CA THR A 161 -8.31 -9.83 13.75
C THR A 161 -8.52 -8.85 14.91
N ALA A 162 -9.04 -9.35 16.03
CA ALA A 162 -9.16 -8.56 17.25
C ALA A 162 -7.77 -8.30 17.84
N ASP A 163 -7.54 -7.07 18.29
CA ASP A 163 -6.29 -6.59 18.87
C ASP A 163 -6.01 -7.30 20.22
N PRO A 164 -4.85 -7.93 20.43
CA PRO A 164 -4.51 -8.55 21.71
C PRO A 164 -3.98 -7.48 22.68
N SER A 165 -4.87 -6.71 23.30
CA SER A 165 -4.53 -5.89 24.46
C SER A 165 -5.30 -6.35 25.69
N SER A 166 -4.71 -7.31 26.42
CA SER A 166 -4.72 -7.36 27.89
C SER A 166 -3.90 -8.54 28.42
N THR A 167 -3.10 -8.24 29.45
CA THR A 167 -2.45 -9.08 30.47
C THR A 167 -0.95 -9.35 30.34
N ASP A 168 -0.23 -8.82 31.34
CA ASP A 168 1.20 -8.91 31.64
C ASP A 168 1.77 -10.34 31.71
N GLN A 169 2.89 -10.63 31.01
CA GLN A 169 4.00 -11.50 31.48
C GLN A 169 5.24 -11.43 30.54
N PRO A 170 6.47 -11.70 31.04
CA PRO A 170 7.76 -11.31 30.43
C PRO A 170 8.28 -12.27 29.33
N PRO A 171 9.36 -11.93 28.59
CA PRO A 171 9.56 -12.39 27.22
C PRO A 171 10.14 -13.80 27.16
N SER A 172 9.53 -14.66 26.35
CA SER A 172 10.14 -15.90 25.90
C SER A 172 10.81 -15.66 24.55
N GLN A 173 12.13 -15.83 24.51
CA GLN A 173 12.88 -15.95 23.28
C GLN A 173 12.38 -17.14 22.44
N GLY A 174 12.33 -16.96 21.12
CA GLY A 174 12.08 -18.02 20.15
C GLY A 174 11.78 -17.46 18.76
N SER A 175 12.81 -17.28 17.92
CA SER A 175 12.68 -17.21 16.45
C SER A 175 12.37 -18.63 15.89
N PRO A 176 12.02 -18.88 14.60
CA PRO A 176 11.90 -18.01 13.42
C PRO A 176 10.65 -18.30 12.53
N GLY A 177 10.46 -17.58 11.42
CA GLY A 177 9.48 -17.99 10.40
C GLY A 177 9.29 -17.06 9.20
N PHE A 178 10.32 -16.91 8.36
CA PHE A 178 10.12 -16.46 6.97
C PHE A 178 9.45 -17.58 6.19
N GLY A 179 8.33 -17.31 5.54
CA GLY A 179 7.68 -18.32 4.71
C GLY A 179 6.51 -17.80 3.90
N VAL A 180 6.78 -17.16 2.77
CA VAL A 180 6.02 -17.40 1.52
C VAL A 180 6.98 -17.16 0.34
N VAL A 181 7.63 -18.23 -0.12
CA VAL A 181 8.16 -18.33 -1.49
C VAL A 181 7.27 -19.36 -2.17
N GLY A 182 6.52 -18.95 -3.18
CA GLY A 182 5.58 -19.83 -3.86
C GLY A 182 5.17 -19.34 -5.25
N ALA A 183 5.66 -20.09 -6.24
CA ALA A 183 5.07 -20.30 -7.57
C ALA A 183 5.28 -19.25 -8.68
N LEU A 184 6.47 -19.28 -9.31
CA LEU A 184 6.63 -19.02 -10.74
C LEU A 184 7.74 -19.90 -11.30
N LEU A 185 7.41 -21.02 -11.95
CA LEU A 185 8.26 -21.71 -12.94
C LEU A 185 7.46 -22.86 -13.58
N GLY A 186 6.87 -22.58 -14.74
CA GLY A 186 5.99 -23.55 -15.39
C GLY A 186 5.64 -23.28 -16.84
N ILE A 187 6.42 -22.53 -17.63
CA ILE A 187 6.41 -22.62 -19.10
C ILE A 187 7.82 -22.35 -19.61
N ALA A 188 8.62 -23.40 -19.83
CA ALA A 188 9.84 -23.31 -20.63
C ALA A 188 10.31 -24.68 -21.18
N LEU A 189 9.42 -25.61 -21.57
CA LEU A 189 9.84 -26.89 -22.16
C LEU A 189 8.86 -27.49 -23.20
N VAL A 190 8.29 -26.69 -24.10
CA VAL A 190 7.55 -27.23 -25.29
C VAL A 190 7.86 -26.46 -26.58
N VAL A 191 9.13 -26.11 -26.84
CA VAL A 191 9.55 -25.61 -28.17
C VAL A 191 10.80 -26.34 -28.73
N MET A 192 11.32 -27.37 -28.05
CA MET A 192 12.40 -28.24 -28.58
C MET A 192 11.93 -29.66 -28.94
N ALA A 193 10.67 -29.82 -29.36
CA ALA A 193 10.14 -31.09 -29.88
C ALA A 193 9.56 -31.00 -31.30
N CYS A 194 9.82 -29.91 -32.04
CA CYS A 194 9.46 -29.79 -33.46
C CYS A 194 10.63 -29.21 -34.27
N ARG A 195 11.70 -29.99 -34.41
CA ARG A 195 12.59 -29.95 -35.59
C ARG A 195 12.87 -31.40 -35.98
N ASN A 196 12.10 -31.89 -36.94
CA ASN A 196 12.56 -32.87 -37.92
C ASN A 196 12.96 -32.06 -39.17
#